data_AF-A0A0W8FKH7-F1
#
_entry.id   AF-A0A0W8FKH7-F1
#
_cell.length_a   1.000
_cell.length_b   1.000
_cell.length_c   1.000
_cell.angle_alpha   90.00
_cell.angle_beta   90.00
_cell.angle_gamma   90.00
#
_symmetry.space_group_name_H-M   'P 1'
#
loop_
_entity.id
_entity.type
_entity.pdbx_description
1 polymer ?
#
loop_
_entity_poly.entity_id
_entity_poly.type
_entity_poly.pdbx_seq_one_letter_code
_entity_poly.pdbx_strand_id
1 'polypeptide(L)'
;MAIAIICAVVVMLYAAKPISNFVDSHPTIKILALSFLLLIGVTLVAEGFDVHVPKGYIYFAMAFSMGVEMLNRRVRNRQIKPLKLRKKSCVA
;
A
#
# COMPACT_ATOMS: atom_id res chain seq x y z
N MET A 1 -8.77 11.65 -28.37
CA MET A 1 -8.13 11.68 -27.03
C MET A 1 -9.13 11.87 -25.90
N ALA A 2 -10.01 12.87 -25.94
CA ALA A 2 -10.96 13.16 -24.86
C ALA A 2 -11.89 11.98 -24.49
N ILE A 3 -12.46 11.27 -25.48
CA ILE A 3 -13.36 10.12 -25.25
C ILE A 3 -12.67 9.02 -24.40
N ALA A 4 -11.39 8.73 -24.66
CA ALA A 4 -10.64 7.71 -23.92
C ALA A 4 -10.46 8.08 -22.44
N ILE A 5 -10.16 9.36 -22.15
CA ILE A 5 -10.02 9.87 -20.78
C ILE A 5 -11.36 9.77 -20.04
N ILE A 6 -12.46 10.18 -20.70
CA ILE A 6 -13.81 10.11 -20.11
C ILE A 6 -14.17 8.65 -19.79
N CYS A 7 -13.97 7.73 -20.74
CA CYS A 7 -14.21 6.30 -20.49
C CYS A 7 -13.35 5.76 -19.34
N ALA A 8 -12.07 6.14 -19.25
CA ALA A 8 -11.20 5.72 -18.16
C ALA A 8 -11.68 6.21 -16.79
N VAL A 9 -12.09 7.48 -16.68
CA VAL A 9 -12.62 8.05 -15.43
C VAL A 9 -13.92 7.34 -15.01
N VAL A 10 -14.81 7.05 -15.97
CA VAL A 10 -16.05 6.31 -15.68
C VAL A 10 -15.75 4.92 -15.10
N VAL A 11 -14.79 4.19 -15.69
CA VAL A 11 -14.36 2.88 -15.18
C VAL A 11 -13.73 3.00 -13.78
N MET A 12 -12.90 4.02 -13.54
CA MET A 12 -12.31 4.26 -12.22
C MET A 12 -13.37 4.53 -11.15
N LEU A 13 -14.38 5.35 -11.45
CA LEU A 13 -15.48 5.64 -10.53
C LEU A 13 -16.32 4.39 -10.22
N TYR A 14 -16.58 3.56 -11.25
CA TYR A 14 -17.26 2.29 -11.08
C TYR A 14 -16.47 1.32 -10.17
N ALA A 15 -15.15 1.26 -10.35
CA ALA A 15 -14.27 0.41 -9.56
C ALA A 15 -13.92 0.97 -8.17
N ALA A 16 -14.18 2.24 -7.89
CA ALA A 16 -13.77 2.89 -6.65
C ALA A 16 -14.32 2.20 -5.39
N LYS A 17 -15.58 1.76 -5.42
CA LYS A 17 -16.24 1.12 -4.26
C LYS A 17 -15.62 -0.23 -3.88
N PRO A 18 -15.44 -1.21 -4.80
CA PRO A 18 -14.75 -2.45 -4.45
C PRO A 18 -13.27 -2.23 -4.07
N ILE A 19 -12.59 -1.26 -4.68
CA ILE A 19 -11.22 -0.91 -4.31
C ILE A 19 -11.17 -0.38 -2.87
N SER A 20 -12.07 0.54 -2.49
CA SER A 20 -12.13 1.08 -1.13
C SER A 20 -12.36 -0.02 -0.10
N ASN A 21 -13.32 -0.91 -0.33
CA ASN A 21 -13.63 -2.01 0.59
C ASN A 21 -12.42 -2.96 0.78
N PHE A 22 -11.67 -3.21 -0.29
CA PHE A 22 -10.46 -4.04 -0.22
C PHE A 22 -9.38 -3.38 0.65
N VAL A 23 -9.17 -2.08 0.45
CA VAL A 23 -8.19 -1.29 1.20
C VAL A 23 -8.59 -1.18 2.68
N ASP A 24 -9.87 -0.97 2.99
CA ASP A 24 -10.36 -0.87 4.38
C ASP A 24 -10.27 -2.21 5.13
N SER A 25 -10.43 -3.33 4.42
CA SER A 25 -10.24 -4.67 5.00
C SER A 25 -8.77 -4.99 5.32
N HIS A 26 -7.82 -4.17 4.82
CA HIS A 26 -6.39 -4.43 4.82
C HIS A 26 -5.59 -3.21 5.30
N PRO A 27 -5.45 -3.01 6.62
CA PRO A 27 -4.89 -1.77 7.18
C PRO A 27 -3.49 -1.44 6.65
N THR A 28 -2.63 -2.44 6.43
CA THR A 28 -1.30 -2.17 5.85
C THR A 28 -1.34 -1.78 4.37
N ILE A 29 -2.29 -2.32 3.59
CA ILE A 29 -2.47 -1.91 2.19
C ILE A 29 -2.98 -0.47 2.12
N LYS A 30 -3.85 -0.05 3.07
CA LYS A 30 -4.30 1.35 3.20
C LYS A 30 -3.15 2.32 3.42
N ILE A 31 -2.23 1.97 4.31
CA ILE A 31 -1.03 2.78 4.58
C ILE A 31 -0.12 2.81 3.35
N LEU A 32 0.07 1.68 2.68
CA LEU A 32 0.86 1.61 1.44
C LEU A 32 0.29 2.51 0.34
N ALA A 33 -1.03 2.50 0.14
CA ALA A 33 -1.72 3.34 -0.84
C ALA A 33 -1.59 4.84 -0.53
N LEU A 34 -1.75 5.24 0.75
CA LEU A 34 -1.55 6.62 1.18
C LEU A 34 -0.13 7.11 0.91
N SER A 35 0.87 6.27 1.19
CA SER A 35 2.28 6.58 0.91
C SER A 35 2.57 6.71 -0.58
N PHE A 36 2.01 5.84 -1.43
CA PHE A 36 2.15 5.98 -2.89
C PHE A 36 1.47 7.24 -3.41
N LEU A 37 0.30 7.60 -2.90
CA LEU A 37 -0.39 8.85 -3.25
C LEU A 37 0.49 10.05 -2.90
N LEU A 38 1.08 10.07 -1.70
CA LEU A 38 2.00 11.13 -1.29
C LEU A 38 3.25 11.18 -2.19
N LEU A 39 3.88 10.04 -2.47
CA LEU A 39 5.07 9.95 -3.31
C LEU A 39 4.79 10.44 -4.74
N ILE A 40 3.66 10.06 -5.32
CA ILE A 40 3.22 10.54 -6.63
C ILE A 40 2.94 12.04 -6.57
N GLY A 41 2.28 12.52 -5.52
CA GLY A 41 2.01 13.95 -5.33
C GLY A 41 3.29 14.79 -5.28
N VAL A 42 4.29 14.39 -4.50
CA VAL A 42 5.59 15.07 -4.43
C VAL A 42 6.32 14.99 -5.77
N THR A 43 6.25 13.85 -6.44
CA THR A 43 6.88 13.67 -7.76
C THR A 43 6.27 14.61 -8.80
N LEU A 44 4.94 14.73 -8.85
CA LEU A 44 4.26 15.63 -9.77
C LEU A 44 4.62 17.09 -9.51
N VAL A 45 4.78 17.47 -8.24
CA VAL A 45 5.27 18.79 -7.87
C VAL A 45 6.70 18.99 -8.40
N ALA A 46 7.60 18.02 -8.17
CA ALA A 46 8.98 18.09 -8.65
C ALA A 46 9.08 18.14 -10.19
N GLU A 47 8.34 17.30 -10.90
CA GLU A 47 8.24 17.33 -12.37
C GLU A 47 7.67 18.67 -12.86
N GLY A 48 6.73 19.28 -12.11
CA GLY A 48 6.23 20.63 -12.37
C GLY A 48 7.28 21.74 -12.23
N PHE A 49 8.37 21.49 -11.49
CA PHE A 49 9.55 22.37 -11.38
C PHE A 49 10.68 21.97 -12.36
N ASP A 50 10.38 21.20 -13.40
CA ASP A 50 11.33 20.67 -14.41
C ASP A 50 12.36 19.67 -13.86
N VAL A 51 12.22 19.24 -12.59
CA VAL A 51 13.05 18.19 -12.00
C VAL A 51 12.55 16.83 -12.50
N HIS A 52 13.25 16.30 -13.51
CA HIS A 52 12.93 15.01 -14.10
C HIS A 52 13.26 13.85 -13.14
N VAL A 53 12.24 13.33 -12.47
CA VAL A 53 12.35 12.11 -11.67
C VAL A 53 12.18 10.90 -12.58
N PRO A 54 13.16 9.98 -12.70
CA PRO A 54 13.01 8.84 -13.59
C PRO A 54 11.92 7.90 -13.05
N LYS A 55 10.84 7.77 -13.82
CA LYS A 55 9.62 7.01 -13.46
C LYS A 55 9.90 5.56 -13.05
N GLY A 56 10.99 4.98 -13.59
CA GLY A 56 11.46 3.64 -13.23
C GLY A 56 11.75 3.47 -11.74
N TYR A 57 12.32 4.48 -11.07
CA TYR A 57 12.58 4.41 -9.63
C TYR A 57 11.28 4.32 -8.83
N ILE A 58 10.27 5.08 -9.26
CA ILE A 58 8.96 5.10 -8.60
C ILE A 58 8.23 3.77 -8.80
N TYR A 59 8.23 3.23 -10.02
CA TYR A 59 7.63 1.93 -10.29
C TYR A 59 8.36 0.80 -9.54
N PHE A 60 9.69 0.84 -9.49
CA PHE A 60 10.48 -0.12 -8.73
C PHE A 60 10.20 -0.03 -7.23
N ALA A 61 10.17 1.18 -6.67
CA ALA A 61 9.84 1.41 -5.26
C ALA A 61 8.43 0.91 -4.91
N MET A 62 7.45 1.13 -5.79
CA MET A 62 6.09 0.62 -5.62
C MET A 62 6.04 -0.91 -5.61
N ALA A 63 6.65 -1.55 -6.61
CA ALA A 63 6.67 -3.02 -6.72
C ALA A 63 7.43 -3.67 -5.54
N PHE A 64 8.59 -3.12 -5.18
CA PHE A 64 9.39 -3.61 -4.06
C PHE A 64 8.64 -3.48 -2.73
N SER A 65 8.02 -2.33 -2.45
CA SER A 65 7.27 -2.11 -1.21
C SER A 65 6.06 -3.05 -1.09
N MET A 66 5.35 -3.28 -2.19
CA MET A 66 4.26 -4.26 -2.23
C MET A 66 4.77 -5.70 -1.97
N GLY A 67 5.90 -6.07 -2.56
CA GLY A 67 6.54 -7.37 -2.34
C GLY A 67 6.96 -7.58 -0.89
N VAL A 68 7.60 -6.58 -0.27
CA VAL A 68 7.98 -6.59 1.14
C VAL A 68 6.74 -6.70 2.04
N GLU A 69 5.68 -5.94 1.76
CA GLU A 69 4.45 -6.00 2.54
C GLU A 69 3.79 -7.38 2.46
N MET A 70 3.76 -7.99 1.26
CA MET A 70 3.22 -9.34 1.09
C MET A 70 4.03 -10.38 1.87
N LEU A 71 5.37 -10.24 1.90
CA LEU A 71 6.25 -11.09 2.71
C LEU A 71 6.02 -10.87 4.21
N ASN A 72 5.96 -9.61 4.65
CA ASN A 72 5.74 -9.22 6.04
C ASN A 72 4.43 -9.81 6.58
N ARG A 73 3.36 -9.75 5.77
CA ARG A 73 2.07 -10.35 6.10
C ARG A 73 2.12 -11.89 6.16
N ARG A 74 2.84 -12.54 5.23
CA ARG A 74 3.05 -14.00 5.25
C ARG A 74 3.80 -14.46 6.52
N VAL A 75 4.82 -13.71 6.95
CA VAL A 75 5.59 -14.02 8.16
C VAL A 75 4.75 -13.79 9.42
N ARG A 76 4.00 -12.68 9.50
CA ARG A 76 3.09 -12.39 10.61
C ARG A 76 2.07 -13.51 10.83
N ASN A 77 1.47 -14.01 9.75
CA ASN A 77 0.51 -15.12 9.84
C ASN A 77 1.15 -16.44 10.33
N ARG A 78 2.47 -16.61 10.18
CA ARG A 78 3.20 -17.80 10.66
C ARG A 78 3.64 -17.70 12.12
N GLN A 79 3.69 -16.52 12.73
CA GLN A 79 4.25 -16.32 14.08
C GLN A 79 3.24 -16.41 15.24
N ILE A 80 1.99 -16.83 15.03
CA ILE A 80 1.02 -16.94 16.13
C ILE A 80 1.02 -18.36 16.72
N LYS A 81 1.97 -18.59 17.61
CA LYS A 81 1.70 -19.17 18.94
C LYS A 81 2.54 -18.40 19.95
N PRO A 82 2.01 -17.33 20.58
CA PRO A 82 2.64 -16.81 21.78
C PRO A 82 2.67 -17.95 22.79
N LEU A 83 3.87 -18.44 23.09
CA LEU A 83 4.06 -19.41 24.16
C LEU A 83 3.56 -18.73 25.43
N LYS A 84 2.42 -19.19 25.95
CA LYS A 84 1.93 -18.78 27.27
C LYS A 84 3.03 -19.10 28.28
N LEU A 85 3.81 -18.10 28.66
CA LEU A 85 4.70 -18.19 29.80
C LEU A 85 3.81 -18.41 31.02
N ARG A 86 3.67 -19.68 31.41
CA ARG A 86 3.02 -20.11 32.64
C ARG A 86 3.81 -19.49 33.77
N LYS A 87 3.35 -18.32 34.26
CA LYS A 87 3.81 -17.73 35.51
C LYS A 87 3.42 -18.73 36.60
N LYS A 88 4.34 -19.66 36.93
CA LYS A 88 4.16 -20.55 38.06
C LYS A 88 3.98 -19.64 39.27
N SER A 89 2.86 -19.83 39.94
CA SER A 89 2.62 -19.46 41.31
C SER A 89 3.93 -19.66 42.10
N CYS A 90 4.57 -18.55 42.46
CA CYS A 90 5.53 -18.58 43.55
C CYS A 90 4.68 -18.33 44.80
N VAL A 91 4.27 -19.45 45.39
CA VAL A 91 3.75 -19.55 46.75
C VAL A 91 4.91 -19.23 47.69
N ALA A 92 4.70 -18.28 48.60
CA ALA A 92 5.32 -18.23 49.93
C ALA A 92 4.49 -17.26 50.79
#